data_AF-X0W755-F1
#
_entry.id   AF-X0W755-F1
#
_cell.length_a   1.000
_cell.length_b   1.000
_cell.length_c   1.000
_cell.angle_alpha   90.00
_cell.angle_beta   90.00
_cell.angle_gamma   90.00
#
_symmetry.space_group_name_H-M   'P 1'
#
loop_
_entity.id
_entity.type
_entity.pdbx_description
1 polymer ?
#
loop_
_entity_poly.entity_id
_entity_poly.type
_entity_poly.pdbx_seq_one_letter_code
_entity_poly.pdbx_strand_id
1 'polypeptide(L)' 'MIIKGKVWKFKDNIDTDVIIPARYLNTSDPKELALHCMEDYDSEFV' A
#
# COMPACT_ATOMS: atom_id res chain seq x y z
N MET A 1 -11.75 -18.34 -12.83
CA MET A 1 -10.46 -18.13 -12.14
C MET A 1 -10.69 -18.29 -10.64
N ILE A 2 -9.82 -18.99 -9.91
CA ILE A 2 -9.88 -19.11 -8.44
C ILE A 2 -8.58 -18.53 -7.89
N ILE A 3 -8.67 -17.57 -6.96
CA ILE A 3 -7.52 -16.93 -6.27
C ILE A 3 -7.59 -17.32 -4.78
N LYS A 4 -6.45 -17.72 -4.19
CA LYS A 4 -6.31 -18.06 -2.76
C LYS A 4 -5.08 -17.36 -2.17
N GLY A 5 -5.20 -16.82 -0.96
CA GLY A 5 -4.12 -16.10 -0.28
C GLY A 5 -4.48 -15.61 1.13
N LYS A 6 -3.54 -14.93 1.80
CA LYS A 6 -3.74 -14.26 3.09
C LYS A 6 -4.54 -12.97 2.90
N VAL A 7 -5.46 -12.71 3.82
CA VAL A 7 -6.20 -11.45 3.86
C VAL A 7 -5.46 -10.44 4.74
N TRP A 8 -5.30 -9.23 4.21
CA TRP A 8 -4.94 -8.04 4.97
C TRP A 8 -6.18 -7.17 5.06
N LYS A 9 -6.69 -6.93 6.28
CA LYS A 9 -7.95 -6.21 6.49
C LYS A 9 -7.67 -4.87 7.17
N PHE A 10 -8.07 -3.81 6.50
CA PHE A 10 -8.01 -2.44 7.02
C PHE A 10 -9.39 -1.99 7.52
N LYS A 11 -9.43 -0.89 8.27
CA LYS A 11 -10.67 -0.29 8.77
C LYS A 11 -11.29 0.65 7.72
N ASP A 12 -12.20 1.50 8.15
CA ASP A 12 -12.85 2.52 7.33
C ASP A 12 -11.90 3.69 7.01
N ASN A 13 -12.30 4.53 6.05
CA ASN A 13 -11.59 5.77 5.65
C ASN A 13 -10.16 5.56 5.14
N ILE A 14 -9.93 4.49 4.38
CA ILE A 14 -8.69 4.31 3.62
C ILE A 14 -8.77 5.14 2.34
N ASP A 15 -7.91 6.14 2.21
CA ASP A 15 -7.77 6.97 1.02
C ASP A 15 -6.46 6.66 0.26
N THR A 16 -6.18 7.44 -0.77
CA THR A 16 -5.01 7.23 -1.62
C THR A 16 -3.69 7.53 -0.92
N ASP A 17 -3.66 8.50 0.00
CA ASP A 17 -2.43 8.85 0.73
C ASP A 17 -2.11 7.79 1.79
N VAL A 18 -3.13 7.12 2.34
CA VAL A 18 -2.95 5.94 3.21
C VAL A 18 -2.38 4.74 2.44
N ILE A 19 -2.76 4.56 1.17
CA ILE A 19 -2.25 3.46 0.33
C ILE A 19 -0.83 3.75 -0.14
N ILE A 20 -0.58 4.96 -0.63
CA ILE A 20 0.71 5.40 -1.13
C ILE A 20 0.91 6.90 -0.86
N PRO A 21 1.79 7.28 0.06
CA PRO A 21 1.99 8.69 0.41
C PRO A 21 2.52 9.52 -0.77
N ALA A 22 1.97 10.74 -0.94
CA ALA A 22 2.36 11.65 -2.03
C ALA A 22 3.87 11.93 -2.15
N ARG A 23 4.63 11.80 -1.04
CA ARG A 23 6.10 11.96 -1.01
C ARG A 23 6.86 10.96 -1.89
N TYR A 24 6.27 9.81 -2.22
CA TYR A 24 6.88 8.81 -3.13
C TYR A 24 6.41 8.95 -4.58
N LEU A 25 5.52 9.89 -4.90
CA LEU A 25 5.00 10.08 -6.26
C LEU A 25 5.92 10.92 -7.15
N ASN A 26 7.19 11.04 -6.78
CA ASN A 26 8.26 11.56 -7.63
C ASN A 26 8.73 10.53 -8.69
N THR A 27 8.31 9.27 -8.54
CA THR A 27 8.56 8.14 -9.44
C THR A 27 7.24 7.51 -9.89
N SER A 28 7.31 6.73 -10.95
CA SER A 28 6.22 5.85 -11.37
C SER A 28 6.68 4.41 -11.52
N ASP A 29 7.89 4.07 -11.03
CA ASP A 29 8.37 2.68 -11.01
C ASP A 29 7.51 1.87 -10.01
N PRO A 30 6.75 0.86 -10.48
CA PRO A 30 5.92 0.06 -9.59
C PRO A 30 6.71 -0.68 -8.52
N LYS A 31 7.97 -1.04 -8.79
CA LYS A 31 8.81 -1.73 -7.81
C LYS A 31 9.20 -0.82 -6.65
N GLU A 32 9.45 0.46 -6.96
CA GLU A 32 9.80 1.46 -5.96
C GLU A 32 8.58 1.82 -5.11
N LEU A 33 7.42 2.05 -5.74
CA LEU A 33 6.17 2.33 -5.01
C LEU A 33 5.72 1.16 -4.13
N ALA A 34 5.95 -0.09 -4.55
CA ALA A 34 5.59 -1.27 -3.78
C ALA A 34 6.30 -1.35 -2.42
N LEU A 35 7.50 -0.75 -2.29
CA LEU A 35 8.26 -0.71 -1.03
C LEU A 35 7.58 0.16 0.05
N HIS A 36 6.64 1.00 -0.35
CA HIS A 36 5.99 2.01 0.51
C HIS A 36 4.47 1.79 0.63
N CYS A 37 3.97 0.64 0.17
CA CYS A 37 2.55 0.33 0.21
C CYS A 37 2.06 0.26 1.66
N MET A 38 1.00 1.00 1.99
CA MET A 38 0.36 1.04 3.32
C MET A 38 1.27 1.46 4.49
N GLU A 39 2.46 2.02 4.24
CA GLU A 39 3.47 2.24 5.29
C GLU A 39 3.01 3.18 6.42
N ASP A 40 2.19 4.18 6.09
CA ASP A 40 1.67 5.16 7.07
C ASP A 40 0.57 4.54 7.95
N TYR A 41 -0.08 3.46 7.48
CA TYR A 41 -1.04 2.69 8.27
C TYR A 41 -0.35 1.61 9.12
N ASP A 42 0.63 0.91 8.53
CA ASP A 42 1.38 -0.18 9.16
C ASP A 42 2.81 -0.23 8.61
N SER A 43 3.78 0.17 9.44
CA SER A 43 5.19 0.23 9.07
C SER A 43 5.84 -1.14 8.82
N GLU A 44 5.19 -2.23 9.21
CA GLU A 44 5.67 -3.61 9.00
C GLU A 44 4.90 -4.33 7.87
N PHE A 45 4.12 -3.60 7.06
CA PHE A 45 3.25 -4.20 6.06
C PHE A 45 4.00 -4.89 4.90
N VAL A 46 5.11 -4.28 4.44
CA VAL A 46 5.86 -4.69 3.24
C VAL A 46 6.96 -5.70 3.57
#